data_AF-A0A9P8SMJ5-F1
#
_entry.id   AF-A0A9P8SMJ5-F1
#
_cell.length_a   1.000
_cell.length_b   1.000
_cell.length_c   1.000
_cell.angle_alpha   90.00
_cell.angle_beta   90.00
_cell.angle_gamma   90.00
#
_symmetry.space_group_name_H-M   'P 1'
#
loop_
_entity.id
_entity.type
_entity.pdbx_description
1 polymer ?
#
loop_
_entity_poly.entity_id
_entity_poly.type
_entity_poly.pdbx_seq_one_letter_code
_entity_poly.pdbx_strand_id
1 'polypeptide(L)'
;MDKCGNAGCTKPSSFALDTNSLQRCSRCRKAAYCSRECQSAAWPSHKGACVRPNYIIKFHLGPEHITNPPVTRTLSCPAHVSFYGLHLALQTAFGWATTHSFDFAVLDPDYREPTDVMEVMRRRMALGPSGDQLPASEPREYLFRIVDPVEQTMFSGIDRMHESTRRHANTPEKKADKYRLFQLLDDAQFQNPQIVYTYDFGDNWEHYFTVLGRADSTDDFVCLDGSGHYVAEDSRGVNGWEDLKAAYRAQNPTKEQRERRQWFESMASNPDPRGLAGDRVNAWDRDQINRDLETDIMFKRFEAMGDAASAFQGRASAAFQFRQ
;
A
#
# COMPACT_ATOMS: atom_id res chain seq x y z
N MET A 1 12.60 -5.27 36.60
CA MET A 1 13.83 -4.49 36.33
C MET A 1 14.50 -5.13 35.13
N ASP A 2 14.52 -4.43 34.00
CA ASP A 2 15.16 -4.95 32.78
C ASP A 2 16.68 -5.04 33.02
N LYS A 3 17.28 -6.19 32.70
CA LYS A 3 18.72 -6.45 32.80
C LYS A 3 19.34 -6.51 31.41
N CYS A 4 20.64 -6.22 31.31
CA CYS A 4 21.37 -6.40 30.06
C CYS A 4 21.27 -7.86 29.57
N GLY A 5 20.91 -8.06 28.31
CA GLY A 5 20.79 -9.38 27.69
C GLY A 5 22.13 -10.06 27.38
N ASN A 6 23.26 -9.40 27.66
CA ASN A 6 24.57 -10.03 27.60
C ASN A 6 24.89 -10.71 28.93
N ALA A 7 24.98 -12.05 28.93
CA ALA A 7 25.29 -12.84 30.13
C ALA A 7 26.67 -12.52 30.73
N GLY A 8 27.61 -12.02 29.93
CA GLY A 8 28.92 -11.56 30.38
C GLY A 8 28.98 -10.10 30.82
N CYS A 9 27.83 -9.41 30.96
CA CYS A 9 27.82 -8.01 31.35
C CYS A 9 28.17 -7.84 32.84
N THR A 10 29.15 -7.00 33.15
CA THR A 10 29.59 -6.68 34.51
C THR A 10 28.95 -5.43 35.10
N LYS A 11 28.10 -4.71 34.33
CA LYS A 11 27.45 -3.50 34.81
C LYS A 11 26.39 -3.85 35.87
N PRO A 12 26.37 -3.16 37.03
CA PRO A 12 25.40 -3.44 38.08
C PRO A 12 23.97 -3.17 37.61
N SER A 13 23.04 -4.06 37.96
CA SER A 13 21.61 -3.92 37.68
C SER A 13 20.98 -2.67 38.36
N SER A 14 21.61 -2.14 39.42
CA SER A 14 21.17 -0.94 40.15
C SER A 14 21.57 0.38 39.47
N PHE A 15 22.58 0.40 38.59
CA PHE A 15 22.97 1.59 37.82
C PHE A 15 22.07 1.89 36.62
N ALA A 16 21.10 1.00 36.34
CA ALA A 16 20.08 1.19 35.31
C ALA A 16 18.98 2.20 35.73
N LEU A 17 19.00 2.70 36.97
CA LEU A 17 17.98 3.61 37.49
C LEU A 17 18.23 5.08 37.13
N ASP A 18 19.47 5.53 36.98
CA ASP A 18 19.72 6.99 36.96
C ASP A 18 20.29 7.60 35.68
N THR A 19 20.86 6.88 34.70
CA THR A 19 21.23 7.48 33.38
C THR A 19 21.68 6.42 32.34
N ASN A 20 20.75 5.58 31.87
CA ASN A 20 20.72 5.00 30.51
C ASN A 20 19.67 3.89 30.47
N SER A 21 18.48 4.19 29.94
CA SER A 21 17.52 3.16 29.55
C SER A 21 18.22 2.16 28.63
N LEU A 22 18.18 0.87 28.95
CA LEU A 22 18.79 -0.17 28.11
C LEU A 22 18.37 0.00 26.64
N GLN A 23 19.33 -0.10 25.72
CA GLN A 23 19.09 -0.02 24.29
C GLN A 23 18.47 -1.33 23.82
N ARG A 24 17.23 -1.26 23.32
CA ARG A 24 16.55 -2.41 22.75
C ARG A 24 17.21 -2.80 21.42
N CYS A 25 17.28 -4.10 21.15
CA CYS A 25 17.70 -4.63 19.86
C CYS A 25 16.85 -3.99 18.75
N SER A 26 17.48 -3.23 17.84
CA SER A 26 16.78 -2.54 16.76
C SER A 26 15.98 -3.47 15.84
N ARG A 27 16.34 -4.77 15.80
CA ARG A 27 15.64 -5.79 15.03
C ARG A 27 14.40 -6.31 15.76
N CYS A 28 14.55 -7.01 16.89
CA CYS A 28 13.42 -7.67 17.55
C CYS A 28 12.69 -6.81 18.59
N ARG A 29 13.32 -5.74 19.10
CA ARG A 29 12.89 -4.89 20.22
C ARG A 29 12.63 -5.62 21.56
N LYS A 30 12.80 -6.96 21.61
CA LYS A 30 12.60 -7.82 22.79
C LYS A 30 13.81 -7.83 23.73
N ALA A 31 15.02 -8.04 23.21
CA ALA A 31 16.25 -7.99 24.02
C ALA A 31 16.72 -6.55 24.24
N ALA A 32 17.31 -6.25 25.39
CA ALA A 32 17.84 -4.94 25.73
C ALA A 32 19.27 -5.04 26.25
N TYR A 33 20.12 -4.07 25.90
CA TYR A 33 21.56 -4.09 26.17
C TYR A 33 22.01 -2.75 26.72
N CYS A 34 23.00 -2.76 27.61
CA CYS A 34 23.56 -1.51 28.15
C CYS A 34 24.42 -0.75 27.15
N SER A 35 24.80 -1.38 26.04
CA SER A 35 25.57 -0.78 24.95
C SER A 35 25.55 -1.68 23.71
N ARG A 36 25.98 -1.13 22.57
CA ARG A 36 26.11 -1.85 21.30
C ARG A 36 27.16 -2.97 21.39
N GLU A 37 28.21 -2.80 22.18
CA GLU A 37 29.23 -3.83 22.41
C GLU A 37 28.64 -5.05 23.11
N CYS A 38 27.79 -4.83 24.13
CA CYS A 38 27.07 -5.91 24.79
C CYS A 38 26.09 -6.62 23.85
N GLN A 39 25.42 -5.88 22.97
CA GLN A 39 24.57 -6.49 21.94
C GLN A 39 25.39 -7.37 20.99
N SER A 40 26.51 -6.88 20.48
CA SER A 40 27.41 -7.62 19.58
C SER A 40 27.98 -8.87 20.24
N ALA A 41 28.43 -8.76 21.51
CA ALA A 41 28.93 -9.89 22.28
C ALA A 41 27.85 -10.97 22.53
N ALA A 42 26.61 -10.55 22.79
CA ALA A 42 25.48 -11.47 22.96
C ALA A 42 24.95 -12.05 21.64
N TRP A 43 25.32 -11.49 20.49
CA TRP A 43 24.73 -11.83 19.19
C TRP A 43 24.78 -13.31 18.82
N PRO A 44 25.88 -14.08 19.06
CA PRO A 44 25.90 -15.51 18.77
C PRO A 44 24.76 -16.29 19.45
N SER A 45 24.38 -15.90 20.67
CA SER A 45 23.27 -16.49 21.42
C SER A 45 21.91 -15.88 21.09
N HIS A 46 21.87 -14.59 20.71
CA HIS A 46 20.63 -13.87 20.46
C HIS A 46 20.06 -14.11 19.05
N LYS A 47 20.93 -14.25 18.03
CA LYS A 47 20.55 -14.20 16.60
C LYS A 47 19.48 -15.22 16.21
N GLY A 48 19.48 -16.41 16.81
CA GLY A 48 18.52 -17.48 16.51
C GLY A 48 17.09 -17.17 16.98
N ALA A 49 16.95 -16.41 18.08
CA ALA A 49 15.65 -15.99 18.62
C ALA A 49 15.26 -14.56 18.18
N CYS A 50 16.10 -13.88 17.40
CA CYS A 50 15.93 -12.48 17.03
C CYS A 50 15.00 -12.34 15.81
N VAL A 51 13.69 -12.28 16.07
CA VAL A 51 12.67 -12.11 15.04
C VAL A 51 12.10 -10.69 15.08
N ARG A 52 11.95 -10.06 13.90
CA ARG A 52 11.32 -8.73 13.81
C ARG A 52 9.82 -8.88 14.05
N PRO A 53 9.22 -8.17 15.02
CA PRO A 53 7.78 -8.18 15.19
C PRO A 53 7.10 -7.51 13.99
N ASN A 54 5.87 -7.93 13.68
CA ASN A 54 5.04 -7.35 12.63
C ASN A 54 4.77 -5.86 12.90
N TYR A 55 4.42 -5.13 11.84
CA TYR A 55 3.91 -3.77 11.94
C TYR A 55 2.39 -3.78 12.05
N ILE A 56 1.82 -2.98 12.93
CA ILE A 56 0.37 -2.70 12.90
C ILE A 56 0.20 -1.42 12.09
N ILE A 57 -0.40 -1.52 10.91
CA ILE A 57 -0.55 -0.41 9.97
C ILE A 57 -2.02 -0.23 9.64
N LYS A 58 -2.53 0.98 9.86
CA LYS A 58 -3.83 1.41 9.34
C LYS A 58 -3.64 2.03 7.97
N PHE A 59 -4.46 1.59 7.02
CA PHE A 59 -4.57 2.13 5.67
C PHE A 59 -5.91 2.85 5.58
N HIS A 60 -5.87 4.14 5.25
CA HIS A 60 -7.07 4.97 5.07
C HIS A 60 -7.12 5.44 3.63
N LEU A 61 -8.14 4.99 2.88
CA LEU A 61 -8.34 5.40 1.50
C LEU A 61 -8.90 6.83 1.47
N GLY A 62 -8.19 7.74 0.81
CA GLY A 62 -8.62 9.13 0.56
C GLY A 62 -9.23 9.82 1.79
N PRO A 63 -8.53 9.96 2.92
CA PRO A 63 -9.07 10.38 4.21
C PRO A 63 -9.77 11.75 4.19
N GLU A 64 -9.41 12.63 3.27
CA GLU A 64 -10.02 13.96 3.13
C GLU A 64 -11.33 13.93 2.34
N HIS A 65 -11.56 12.89 1.54
CA HIS A 65 -12.67 12.86 0.58
C HIS A 65 -13.63 11.68 0.80
N ILE A 66 -13.12 10.51 1.16
CA ILE A 66 -13.92 9.30 1.41
C ILE A 66 -14.16 9.18 2.91
N THR A 67 -15.15 9.93 3.40
CA THR A 67 -15.41 10.06 4.85
C THR A 67 -16.77 9.50 5.28
N ASN A 68 -17.68 9.21 4.34
CA ASN A 68 -19.04 8.76 4.65
C ASN A 68 -19.46 7.52 3.82
N PRO A 69 -19.18 6.30 4.32
CA PRO A 69 -18.29 6.02 5.46
C PRO A 69 -16.81 6.11 5.08
N PRO A 70 -15.90 6.22 6.08
CA PRO A 70 -14.49 6.05 5.82
C PRO A 70 -14.19 4.60 5.43
N VAL A 71 -13.30 4.43 4.47
CA VAL A 71 -12.85 3.12 3.99
C VAL A 71 -11.45 2.85 4.52
N THR A 72 -11.35 1.95 5.49
CA THR A 72 -10.10 1.67 6.21
C THR A 72 -9.87 0.19 6.44
N ARG A 73 -8.61 -0.22 6.50
CA ARG A 73 -8.20 -1.54 7.00
C ARG A 73 -6.98 -1.37 7.90
N THR A 74 -6.98 -2.03 9.05
CA THR A 74 -5.82 -2.11 9.95
C THR A 74 -5.26 -3.51 9.88
N LEU A 75 -4.03 -3.65 9.40
CA LEU A 75 -3.38 -4.94 9.21
C LEU A 75 -2.18 -5.11 10.16
N SER A 76 -1.99 -6.33 10.64
CA SER A 76 -0.69 -6.84 11.09
C SER A 76 0.09 -7.27 9.85
N CYS A 77 1.23 -6.64 9.59
CA CYS A 77 2.06 -6.87 8.40
C CYS A 77 3.41 -7.51 8.78
N PRO A 78 3.75 -8.69 8.22
CA PRO A 78 5.04 -9.33 8.44
C PRO A 78 6.20 -8.42 8.08
N ALA A 79 7.11 -8.16 9.03
CA ALA A 79 8.15 -7.16 8.81
C ALA A 79 9.10 -7.48 7.64
N HIS A 80 9.23 -8.76 7.31
CA HIS A 80 10.16 -9.28 6.29
C HIS A 80 9.54 -9.39 4.89
N VAL A 81 8.23 -9.14 4.74
CA VAL A 81 7.54 -9.19 3.45
C VAL A 81 7.99 -8.06 2.53
N SER A 82 7.93 -8.30 1.23
CA SER A 82 8.18 -7.28 0.21
C SER A 82 7.02 -6.28 0.12
N PHE A 83 7.28 -5.10 -0.43
CA PHE A 83 6.21 -4.16 -0.75
C PHE A 83 5.26 -4.71 -1.82
N TYR A 84 5.74 -5.60 -2.70
CA TYR A 84 4.86 -6.36 -3.60
C TYR A 84 3.91 -7.26 -2.82
N GLY A 85 4.39 -7.98 -1.80
CA GLY A 85 3.51 -8.76 -0.91
C GLY A 85 2.53 -7.89 -0.13
N LEU A 86 2.93 -6.69 0.29
CA LEU A 86 1.99 -5.73 0.87
C LEU A 86 0.94 -5.27 -0.14
N HIS A 87 1.31 -5.01 -1.39
CA HIS A 87 0.37 -4.67 -2.46
C HIS A 87 -0.69 -5.76 -2.62
N LEU A 88 -0.29 -7.04 -2.72
CA LEU A 88 -1.23 -8.17 -2.81
C LEU A 88 -2.17 -8.26 -1.60
N ALA A 89 -1.65 -8.01 -0.40
CA ALA A 89 -2.46 -7.99 0.82
C ALA A 89 -3.48 -6.83 0.82
N LEU A 90 -3.10 -5.64 0.34
CA LEU A 90 -4.01 -4.50 0.21
C LEU A 90 -5.09 -4.76 -0.83
N GLN A 91 -4.73 -5.32 -1.98
CA GLN A 91 -5.68 -5.71 -3.02
C GLN A 91 -6.70 -6.71 -2.50
N THR A 92 -6.27 -7.64 -1.66
CA THR A 92 -7.16 -8.59 -0.98
C THR A 92 -8.04 -7.90 0.06
N ALA A 93 -7.46 -7.12 0.97
CA ALA A 93 -8.17 -6.47 2.07
C ALA A 93 -9.19 -5.41 1.62
N PHE A 94 -8.95 -4.79 0.45
CA PHE A 94 -9.82 -3.82 -0.19
C PHE A 94 -10.59 -4.40 -1.39
N GLY A 95 -10.61 -5.72 -1.59
CA GLY A 95 -11.48 -6.35 -2.60
C GLY A 95 -11.22 -5.89 -4.04
N TRP A 96 -9.98 -5.60 -4.39
CA TRP A 96 -9.56 -5.16 -5.71
C TRP A 96 -9.03 -6.30 -6.58
N ALA A 97 -8.88 -6.00 -7.87
CA ALA A 97 -8.67 -6.98 -8.93
C ALA A 97 -7.24 -7.01 -9.46
N THR A 98 -6.30 -6.22 -8.91
CA THR A 98 -4.90 -6.12 -9.39
C THR A 98 -4.76 -5.87 -10.88
N THR A 99 -5.65 -5.06 -11.45
CA THR A 99 -5.71 -4.75 -12.88
C THR A 99 -4.88 -3.54 -13.28
N HIS A 100 -4.43 -2.74 -12.31
CA HIS A 100 -3.72 -1.50 -12.55
C HIS A 100 -2.31 -1.48 -11.90
N SER A 101 -1.51 -0.50 -12.29
CA SER A 101 -0.19 -0.21 -11.72
C SER A 101 -0.35 0.39 -10.32
N PHE A 102 0.76 0.36 -9.58
CA PHE A 102 0.79 0.93 -8.25
C PHE A 102 2.17 1.46 -7.88
N ASP A 103 2.20 2.30 -6.86
CA ASP A 103 3.43 2.64 -6.15
C ASP A 103 3.19 2.76 -4.65
N PHE A 104 4.28 2.76 -3.90
CA PHE A 104 4.33 3.33 -2.56
C PHE A 104 5.28 4.51 -2.60
N ALA A 105 4.93 5.60 -1.95
CA ALA A 105 5.73 6.81 -1.92
C ALA A 105 5.83 7.38 -0.51
N VAL A 106 7.01 7.92 -0.20
CA VAL A 106 7.22 8.76 0.98
C VAL A 106 7.05 10.21 0.54
N LEU A 107 6.03 10.90 1.04
CA LEU A 107 5.74 12.29 0.68
C LEU A 107 6.88 13.21 1.15
N ASP A 108 7.23 14.19 0.32
CA ASP A 108 8.10 15.29 0.72
C ASP A 108 7.27 16.31 1.51
N PRO A 109 7.51 16.49 2.83
CA PRO A 109 6.71 17.39 3.65
C PRO A 109 6.84 18.86 3.23
N ASP A 110 7.85 19.20 2.44
CA ASP A 110 8.06 20.53 1.90
C ASP A 110 7.38 20.75 0.54
N TYR A 111 6.87 19.69 -0.10
CA TYR A 111 6.17 19.80 -1.37
C TYR A 111 4.83 20.52 -1.22
N ARG A 112 4.53 21.39 -2.19
CA ARG A 112 3.25 22.09 -2.29
C ARG A 112 2.75 21.95 -3.72
N GLU A 113 1.51 21.50 -3.87
CA GLU A 113 0.86 21.48 -5.17
C GLU A 113 0.70 22.91 -5.70
N PRO A 114 0.99 23.14 -6.99
CA PRO A 114 0.73 24.44 -7.57
C PRO A 114 -0.77 24.69 -7.67
N THR A 115 -1.22 25.81 -7.11
CA THR A 115 -2.62 26.25 -7.23
C THR A 115 -2.87 27.06 -8.50
N ASP A 116 -1.80 27.58 -9.13
CA ASP A 116 -1.89 28.33 -10.38
C ASP A 116 -1.99 27.36 -11.56
N VAL A 117 -3.11 27.42 -12.29
CA VAL A 117 -3.37 26.61 -13.49
C VAL A 117 -2.27 26.79 -14.54
N MET A 118 -1.70 27.99 -14.69
CA MET A 118 -0.61 28.22 -15.63
C MET A 118 0.66 27.50 -15.21
N GLU A 119 0.91 27.37 -13.92
CA GLU A 119 2.02 26.58 -13.38
C GLU A 119 1.81 25.08 -13.58
N VAL A 120 0.60 24.58 -13.29
CA VAL A 120 0.24 23.18 -13.55
C VAL A 120 0.43 22.84 -15.03
N MET A 121 -0.04 23.70 -15.93
CA MET A 121 0.14 23.53 -17.37
C MET A 121 1.62 23.55 -17.77
N ARG A 122 2.42 24.46 -17.21
CA ARG A 122 3.87 24.54 -17.48
C ARG A 122 4.58 23.25 -17.08
N ARG A 123 4.30 22.73 -15.88
CA ARG A 123 4.85 21.44 -15.42
C ARG A 123 4.43 20.29 -16.32
N ARG A 124 3.16 20.25 -16.73
CA ARG A 124 2.66 19.23 -17.66
C ARG A 124 3.35 19.29 -19.02
N MET A 125 3.65 20.49 -19.52
CA MET A 125 4.43 20.66 -20.75
C MET A 125 5.90 20.25 -20.59
N ALA A 126 6.48 20.46 -19.40
CA ALA A 126 7.87 20.11 -19.10
C ALA A 126 8.14 18.59 -19.09
N LEU A 127 7.11 17.76 -18.89
CA LEU A 127 7.18 16.29 -18.97
C LEU A 127 7.40 15.76 -20.41
N GLY A 128 7.36 16.64 -21.42
CA GLY A 128 7.57 16.27 -22.81
C GLY A 128 6.47 15.37 -23.40
N PRO A 129 6.50 15.10 -24.72
CA PRO A 129 5.48 14.29 -25.39
C PRO A 129 5.53 12.80 -25.02
N SER A 130 6.65 12.33 -24.47
CA SER A 130 6.88 10.92 -24.09
C SER A 130 6.55 10.62 -22.63
N GLY A 131 6.23 11.63 -21.81
CA GLY A 131 6.12 11.45 -20.36
C GLY A 131 7.48 11.11 -19.73
N ASP A 132 8.48 11.94 -19.96
CA ASP A 132 9.75 11.83 -19.24
C ASP A 132 9.58 12.28 -17.77
N GLN A 133 10.56 11.95 -16.91
CA GLN A 133 10.56 12.39 -15.51
C GLN A 133 10.65 13.92 -15.40
N LEU A 134 10.06 14.51 -14.36
CA LEU A 134 10.23 15.93 -14.06
C LEU A 134 11.73 16.28 -13.90
N PRO A 135 12.17 17.44 -14.45
CA PRO A 135 13.56 17.85 -14.35
C PRO A 135 13.92 18.19 -12.91
N ALA A 136 15.21 18.04 -12.57
CA ALA A 136 15.71 18.24 -11.20
C ALA A 136 15.48 19.65 -10.61
N SER A 137 15.12 20.64 -11.45
CA SER A 137 14.78 22.00 -11.04
C SER A 137 13.35 22.15 -10.52
N GLU A 138 12.45 21.22 -10.87
CA GLU A 138 11.11 21.20 -10.31
C GLU A 138 11.15 20.64 -8.88
N PRO A 139 10.22 21.03 -8.00
CA PRO A 139 10.13 20.42 -6.68
C PRO A 139 9.63 18.99 -6.83
N ARG A 140 10.30 18.07 -6.12
CA ARG A 140 9.85 16.68 -6.03
C ARG A 140 8.67 16.58 -5.07
N GLU A 141 7.72 15.73 -5.42
CA GLU A 141 6.60 15.40 -4.55
C GLU A 141 6.96 14.30 -3.54
N TYR A 142 7.88 13.42 -3.92
CA TYR A 142 8.23 12.23 -3.13
C TYR A 142 9.71 12.19 -2.78
N LEU A 143 10.03 11.91 -1.51
CA LEU A 143 11.39 11.67 -1.03
C LEU A 143 11.95 10.34 -1.55
N PHE A 144 11.08 9.35 -1.71
CA PHE A 144 11.43 7.98 -2.08
C PHE A 144 10.20 7.29 -2.67
N ARG A 145 10.39 6.45 -3.70
CA ARG A 145 9.31 5.62 -4.27
C ARG A 145 9.68 4.15 -4.34
N ILE A 146 8.66 3.32 -4.20
CA ILE A 146 8.73 1.88 -4.38
C ILE A 146 7.70 1.52 -5.46
N VAL A 147 8.20 1.15 -6.62
CA VAL A 147 7.41 1.07 -7.85
C VAL A 147 7.03 -0.36 -8.20
N ASP A 148 5.92 -0.52 -8.92
CA ASP A 148 5.48 -1.77 -9.53
C ASP A 148 6.65 -2.46 -10.28
N PRO A 149 6.99 -3.72 -9.93
CA PRO A 149 8.12 -4.43 -10.52
C PRO A 149 7.87 -4.92 -11.96
N VAL A 150 6.62 -4.99 -12.40
CA VAL A 150 6.27 -5.51 -13.72
C VAL A 150 6.80 -4.55 -14.79
N GLU A 151 7.43 -5.06 -15.84
CA GLU A 151 7.83 -4.26 -16.99
C GLU A 151 6.90 -4.64 -18.15
N GLN A 152 5.85 -3.85 -18.35
CA GLN A 152 4.95 -3.87 -19.53
C GLN A 152 4.11 -5.15 -19.76
N THR A 153 2.84 -5.11 -19.34
CA THR A 153 1.73 -5.87 -19.95
C THR A 153 0.87 -4.97 -20.86
N MET A 154 0.12 -5.55 -21.81
CA MET A 154 -0.76 -4.82 -22.75
C MET A 154 -1.80 -3.93 -22.05
N PHE A 155 -2.22 -4.27 -20.83
CA PHE A 155 -3.15 -3.47 -20.00
C PHE A 155 -2.42 -2.44 -19.12
N SER A 156 -1.20 -2.75 -18.65
CA SER A 156 -0.36 -1.77 -17.94
C SER A 156 0.04 -0.57 -18.81
N GLY A 157 -0.01 -0.69 -20.14
CA GLY A 157 0.37 0.40 -21.05
C GLY A 157 -0.54 1.62 -21.02
N ILE A 158 -1.83 1.46 -20.71
CA ILE A 158 -2.79 2.58 -20.64
C ILE A 158 -2.66 3.32 -19.31
N ASP A 159 -2.57 2.57 -18.21
CA ASP A 159 -2.43 3.14 -16.87
C ASP A 159 -1.07 3.83 -16.64
N ARG A 160 0.01 3.29 -17.22
CA ARG A 160 1.35 3.89 -17.16
C ARG A 160 1.51 5.20 -17.91
N MET A 161 0.51 5.64 -18.69
CA MET A 161 0.52 7.00 -19.25
C MET A 161 0.65 8.05 -18.13
N HIS A 162 0.09 7.76 -16.96
CA HIS A 162 0.15 8.61 -15.77
C HIS A 162 1.37 8.34 -14.88
N GLU A 163 2.15 7.28 -15.14
CA GLU A 163 3.35 6.96 -14.34
C GLU A 163 4.43 8.05 -14.48
N SER A 164 4.56 8.60 -15.68
CA SER A 164 5.52 9.66 -16.02
C SER A 164 5.45 10.87 -15.09
N THR A 165 4.22 11.32 -14.80
CA THR A 165 3.98 12.52 -14.00
C THR A 165 4.36 12.33 -12.53
N ARG A 166 4.56 11.08 -12.11
CA ARG A 166 4.94 10.71 -10.74
C ARG A 166 6.45 10.52 -10.57
N ARG A 167 7.22 10.53 -11.68
CA ARG A 167 8.68 10.37 -11.67
C ARG A 167 9.40 11.70 -11.57
N HIS A 168 10.50 11.71 -10.82
CA HIS A 168 11.30 12.90 -10.62
C HIS A 168 12.79 12.55 -10.49
N ALA A 169 13.67 13.34 -11.12
CA ALA A 169 15.11 13.04 -11.19
C ALA A 169 15.80 12.90 -9.81
N ASN A 170 15.32 13.63 -8.81
CA ASN A 170 15.84 13.61 -7.42
C ASN A 170 15.07 12.66 -6.49
N THR A 171 14.23 11.79 -7.02
CA THR A 171 13.45 10.81 -6.24
C THR A 171 13.98 9.41 -6.50
N PRO A 172 14.73 8.81 -5.55
CA PRO A 172 15.18 7.43 -5.69
C PRO A 172 14.02 6.43 -5.73
N GLU A 173 14.16 5.41 -6.59
CA GLU A 173 13.14 4.36 -6.79
C GLU A 173 13.71 2.96 -6.48
N LYS A 174 12.87 2.09 -5.91
CA LYS A 174 13.14 0.64 -5.74
C LYS A 174 11.98 -0.18 -6.25
N LYS A 175 12.24 -1.37 -6.78
CA LYS A 175 11.18 -2.30 -7.19
C LYS A 175 10.51 -2.95 -5.97
N ALA A 176 9.18 -3.03 -5.98
CA ALA A 176 8.40 -3.51 -4.84
C ALA A 176 8.68 -4.97 -4.46
N ASP A 177 9.12 -5.81 -5.40
CA ASP A 177 9.50 -7.21 -5.15
C ASP A 177 10.89 -7.36 -4.50
N LYS A 178 11.74 -6.33 -4.58
CA LYS A 178 13.11 -6.31 -4.02
C LYS A 178 13.25 -5.52 -2.73
N TYR A 179 12.26 -4.72 -2.36
CA TYR A 179 12.30 -3.89 -1.16
C TYR A 179 11.34 -4.42 -0.09
N ARG A 180 11.79 -4.54 1.16
CA ARG A 180 11.04 -5.13 2.29
C ARG A 180 10.50 -4.06 3.22
N LEU A 181 9.39 -4.34 3.91
CA LEU A 181 8.76 -3.39 4.83
C LEU A 181 9.73 -2.85 5.88
N PHE A 182 10.53 -3.72 6.51
CA PHE A 182 11.51 -3.26 7.50
C PHE A 182 12.58 -2.33 6.94
N GLN A 183 12.87 -2.37 5.64
CA GLN A 183 13.88 -1.50 5.04
C GLN A 183 13.40 -0.06 4.95
N LEU A 184 12.09 0.16 4.77
CA LEU A 184 11.50 1.50 4.81
C LEU A 184 11.14 1.90 6.24
N LEU A 185 10.38 1.06 6.94
CA LEU A 185 9.71 1.45 8.19
C LEU A 185 10.62 1.47 9.43
N ASP A 186 11.78 0.82 9.38
CA ASP A 186 12.83 0.97 10.40
C ASP A 186 13.90 2.02 9.99
N ASP A 187 13.82 2.64 8.80
CA ASP A 187 14.74 3.71 8.39
C ASP A 187 14.37 5.03 9.09
N ALA A 188 15.33 5.59 9.84
CA ALA A 188 15.15 6.83 10.58
C ALA A 188 14.80 8.03 9.68
N GLN A 189 15.21 8.00 8.40
CA GLN A 189 14.91 9.07 7.44
C GLN A 189 13.40 9.16 7.12
N PHE A 190 12.67 8.05 7.27
CA PHE A 190 11.27 7.94 6.84
C PHE A 190 10.29 7.74 8.01
N GLN A 191 10.70 8.00 9.26
CA GLN A 191 9.82 7.81 10.42
C GLN A 191 8.71 8.86 10.56
N ASN A 192 8.95 10.09 10.09
CA ASN A 192 8.02 11.21 10.22
C ASN A 192 7.20 11.50 8.96
N PRO A 193 7.77 11.41 7.73
CA PRO A 193 7.00 11.71 6.53
C PRO A 193 5.84 10.74 6.32
N GLN A 194 4.76 11.23 5.71
CA GLN A 194 3.60 10.42 5.35
C GLN A 194 3.97 9.42 4.25
N ILE A 195 3.51 8.18 4.40
CA ILE A 195 3.64 7.14 3.37
C ILE A 195 2.26 6.94 2.71
N VAL A 196 2.26 6.90 1.39
CA VAL A 196 1.06 6.68 0.57
C VAL A 196 1.26 5.45 -0.31
N TYR A 197 0.22 4.64 -0.44
CA TYR A 197 0.10 3.61 -1.47
C TYR A 197 -0.92 4.08 -2.51
N THR A 198 -0.49 4.19 -3.76
CA THR A 198 -1.36 4.60 -4.87
C THR A 198 -1.61 3.42 -5.76
N TYR A 199 -2.88 3.18 -6.10
CA TYR A 199 -3.30 2.14 -7.02
C TYR A 199 -4.19 2.74 -8.10
N ASP A 200 -4.02 2.28 -9.34
CA ASP A 200 -4.66 2.85 -10.53
C ASP A 200 -4.24 4.31 -10.70
N PHE A 201 -3.26 4.56 -11.57
CA PHE A 201 -2.78 5.93 -11.81
C PHE A 201 -3.78 6.75 -12.65
N GLY A 202 -4.79 6.12 -13.24
CA GLY A 202 -5.93 6.80 -13.85
C GLY A 202 -6.89 7.34 -12.79
N ASP A 203 -7.42 6.47 -11.92
CA ASP A 203 -8.38 6.84 -10.88
C ASP A 203 -7.73 7.46 -9.61
N ASN A 204 -6.43 7.25 -9.45
CA ASN A 204 -5.55 7.75 -8.38
C ASN A 204 -6.04 7.39 -6.97
N TRP A 205 -6.23 6.10 -6.68
CA TRP A 205 -6.67 5.64 -5.37
C TRP A 205 -5.53 5.64 -4.34
N GLU A 206 -5.55 6.61 -3.44
CA GLU A 206 -4.48 6.81 -2.45
C GLU A 206 -4.86 6.30 -1.05
N HIS A 207 -4.05 5.39 -0.52
CA HIS A 207 -4.11 4.90 0.84
C HIS A 207 -3.02 5.52 1.70
N TYR A 208 -3.43 6.22 2.74
CA TYR A 208 -2.54 6.86 3.69
C TYR A 208 -2.24 5.91 4.85
N PHE A 209 -0.96 5.73 5.13
CA PHE A 209 -0.47 4.84 6.18
C PHE A 209 -0.53 5.52 7.54
N THR A 210 -0.84 4.76 8.57
CA THR A 210 -0.57 5.13 9.96
C THR A 210 -0.01 3.91 10.69
N VAL A 211 1.26 3.97 11.07
CA VAL A 211 1.90 2.90 11.85
C VAL A 211 1.48 3.04 13.31
N LEU A 212 0.61 2.15 13.77
CA LEU A 212 0.01 2.19 15.12
C LEU A 212 0.87 1.47 16.17
N GLY A 213 1.77 0.58 15.74
CA GLY A 213 2.61 -0.17 16.67
C GLY A 213 3.20 -1.43 16.07
N ARG A 214 3.42 -2.42 16.94
CA ARG A 214 3.98 -3.73 16.58
C ARG A 214 3.11 -4.84 17.15
N ALA A 215 3.04 -5.97 16.44
CA ALA A 215 2.41 -7.20 16.88
C ALA A 215 3.44 -8.33 16.96
N ASP A 216 3.07 -9.48 17.54
CA ASP A 216 3.94 -10.65 17.48
C ASP A 216 4.23 -11.06 16.02
N SER A 217 5.38 -11.70 15.84
CA SER A 217 5.82 -12.09 14.49
C SER A 217 4.96 -13.24 13.98
N THR A 218 4.43 -13.06 12.79
CA THR A 218 3.76 -14.08 11.98
C THR A 218 4.23 -13.94 10.53
N ASP A 219 4.06 -15.00 9.74
CA ASP A 219 4.31 -14.94 8.30
C ASP A 219 3.07 -14.45 7.53
N ASP A 220 1.89 -14.54 8.13
CA ASP A 220 0.63 -14.08 7.54
C ASP A 220 0.32 -12.61 7.85
N PHE A 221 -0.38 -11.98 6.90
CA PHE A 221 -1.11 -10.75 7.15
C PHE A 221 -2.38 -11.05 7.95
N VAL A 222 -2.73 -10.17 8.88
CA VAL A 222 -3.98 -10.30 9.64
C VAL A 222 -4.70 -8.96 9.66
N CYS A 223 -5.94 -8.93 9.16
CA CYS A 223 -6.86 -7.81 9.34
C CYS A 223 -7.37 -7.80 10.78
N LEU A 224 -7.02 -6.73 11.50
CA LEU A 224 -7.35 -6.51 12.91
C LEU A 224 -8.64 -5.70 13.06
N ASP A 225 -8.81 -4.69 12.21
CA ASP A 225 -9.88 -3.70 12.26
C ASP A 225 -10.13 -3.08 10.88
N GLY A 226 -11.25 -2.39 10.70
CA GLY A 226 -11.63 -1.77 9.43
C GLY A 226 -12.96 -1.05 9.46
N SER A 227 -13.28 -0.39 8.35
CA SER A 227 -14.56 0.30 8.14
C SER A 227 -14.84 0.41 6.65
N GLY A 228 -16.13 0.48 6.31
CA GLY A 228 -16.60 0.81 4.97
C GLY A 228 -16.45 -0.32 3.96
N HIS A 229 -17.38 -0.32 3.00
CA HIS A 229 -17.30 -1.16 1.82
C HIS A 229 -16.04 -0.85 1.00
N TYR A 230 -15.53 -1.83 0.26
CA TYR A 230 -14.48 -1.56 -0.71
C TYR A 230 -14.99 -0.65 -1.84
N VAL A 231 -14.07 0.08 -2.47
CA VAL A 231 -14.39 0.96 -3.59
C VAL A 231 -14.44 0.15 -4.89
N ALA A 232 -15.38 0.50 -5.75
CA ALA A 232 -15.51 -0.09 -7.07
C ALA A 232 -14.29 0.28 -7.95
N GLU A 233 -13.65 -0.72 -8.53
CA GLU A 233 -12.64 -0.59 -9.60
C GLU A 233 -13.25 0.17 -10.78
N ASP A 234 -12.43 0.96 -11.46
CA ASP A 234 -12.80 1.75 -12.65
C ASP A 234 -13.98 2.72 -12.40
N SER A 235 -14.18 3.15 -11.15
CA SER A 235 -15.29 4.04 -10.79
C SER A 235 -15.04 5.50 -11.09
N ARG A 236 -13.91 5.86 -11.73
CA ARG A 236 -13.51 7.22 -12.12
C ARG A 236 -13.07 8.06 -10.93
N GLY A 237 -12.28 7.45 -10.06
CA GLY A 237 -11.73 8.07 -8.87
C GLY A 237 -12.79 8.47 -7.85
N VAL A 238 -12.36 9.26 -6.86
CA VAL A 238 -13.16 9.65 -5.70
C VAL A 238 -14.55 10.18 -6.07
N ASN A 239 -14.63 11.06 -7.08
CA ASN A 239 -15.90 11.66 -7.49
C ASN A 239 -16.88 10.62 -8.03
N GLY A 240 -16.42 9.70 -8.86
CA GLY A 240 -17.30 8.69 -9.43
C GLY A 240 -17.73 7.63 -8.40
N TRP A 241 -16.92 7.37 -7.37
CA TRP A 241 -17.34 6.59 -6.19
C TRP A 241 -18.40 7.31 -5.36
N GLU A 242 -18.24 8.61 -5.08
CA GLU A 242 -19.26 9.40 -4.37
C GLU A 242 -20.57 9.48 -5.16
N ASP A 243 -20.50 9.65 -6.48
CA ASP A 243 -21.66 9.58 -7.37
C ASP A 243 -22.35 8.22 -7.33
N LEU A 244 -21.59 7.10 -7.26
CA LEU A 244 -22.15 5.77 -7.11
C LEU A 244 -22.90 5.64 -5.78
N LYS A 245 -22.31 6.10 -4.68
CA LYS A 245 -23.01 6.14 -3.37
C LYS A 245 -24.25 7.02 -3.43
N ALA A 246 -24.18 8.20 -4.06
CA ALA A 246 -25.32 9.07 -4.26
C ALA A 246 -26.41 8.39 -5.11
N ALA A 247 -26.01 7.63 -6.13
CA ALA A 247 -26.92 6.83 -6.93
C ALA A 247 -27.67 5.86 -6.04
N TYR A 248 -27.06 5.14 -5.10
CA TYR A 248 -27.76 4.23 -4.17
C TYR A 248 -28.60 4.93 -3.09
N ARG A 249 -28.23 6.14 -2.67
CA ARG A 249 -29.01 6.96 -1.71
C ARG A 249 -30.30 7.52 -2.31
N ALA A 250 -30.37 7.68 -3.64
CA ALA A 250 -31.54 8.23 -4.31
C ALA A 250 -32.78 7.34 -4.16
N GLN A 251 -33.86 7.88 -3.59
CA GLN A 251 -35.15 7.19 -3.48
C GLN A 251 -35.79 6.96 -4.85
N ASN A 252 -35.67 7.94 -5.76
CA ASN A 252 -36.15 7.87 -7.14
C ASN A 252 -34.95 8.10 -8.09
N PRO A 253 -34.16 7.06 -8.39
CA PRO A 253 -32.95 7.24 -9.18
C PRO A 253 -33.27 7.67 -10.61
N THR A 254 -32.41 8.49 -11.21
CA THR A 254 -32.44 8.80 -12.64
C THR A 254 -32.08 7.57 -13.47
N LYS A 255 -32.23 7.65 -14.81
CA LYS A 255 -31.77 6.59 -15.72
C LYS A 255 -30.27 6.32 -15.54
N GLU A 256 -29.47 7.38 -15.53
CA GLU A 256 -28.02 7.30 -15.34
C GLU A 256 -27.66 6.66 -13.98
N GLN A 257 -28.36 7.05 -12.90
CA GLN A 257 -28.13 6.44 -11.59
C GLN A 257 -28.45 4.94 -11.57
N ARG A 258 -29.52 4.51 -12.26
CA ARG A 258 -29.84 3.08 -12.40
C ARG A 258 -28.77 2.33 -13.20
N GLU A 259 -28.30 2.91 -14.30
CA GLU A 259 -27.22 2.33 -15.11
C GLU A 259 -25.92 2.22 -14.31
N ARG A 260 -25.59 3.23 -13.51
CA ARG A 260 -24.42 3.21 -12.62
C ARG A 260 -24.51 2.14 -11.54
N ARG A 261 -25.70 1.96 -10.93
CA ARG A 261 -25.95 0.85 -9.98
C ARG A 261 -25.74 -0.51 -10.67
N GLN A 262 -26.39 -0.72 -11.82
CA GLN A 262 -26.29 -1.96 -12.58
C GLN A 262 -24.85 -2.28 -13.00
N TRP A 263 -24.08 -1.26 -13.39
CA TRP A 263 -22.67 -1.41 -13.69
C TRP A 263 -21.89 -1.96 -12.49
N PHE A 264 -22.07 -1.38 -11.30
CA PHE A 264 -21.38 -1.89 -10.11
C PHE A 264 -21.84 -3.31 -9.72
N GLU A 265 -23.11 -3.63 -9.91
CA GLU A 265 -23.67 -4.93 -9.54
C GLU A 265 -23.21 -6.09 -10.45
N SER A 266 -22.71 -5.80 -11.67
CA SER A 266 -22.50 -6.86 -12.67
C SER A 266 -21.33 -6.69 -13.64
N MET A 267 -20.77 -5.49 -13.79
CA MET A 267 -19.79 -5.17 -14.84
C MET A 267 -18.48 -4.59 -14.32
N ALA A 268 -18.46 -3.99 -13.13
CA ALA A 268 -17.22 -3.55 -12.51
C ALA A 268 -16.24 -4.71 -12.34
N SER A 269 -14.93 -4.42 -12.29
CA SER A 269 -13.89 -5.44 -12.15
C SER A 269 -13.94 -6.15 -10.79
N ASN A 270 -14.55 -5.53 -9.77
CA ASN A 270 -14.87 -6.09 -8.47
C ASN A 270 -16.35 -5.87 -8.09
N PRO A 271 -17.31 -6.49 -8.82
CA PRO A 271 -18.71 -6.16 -8.67
C PRO A 271 -19.27 -6.69 -7.33
N ASP A 272 -20.20 -5.95 -6.73
CA ASP A 272 -21.05 -6.48 -5.64
C ASP A 272 -22.51 -6.56 -6.10
N PRO A 273 -23.03 -7.76 -6.40
CA PRO A 273 -24.42 -7.94 -6.81
C PRO A 273 -25.46 -7.47 -5.78
N ARG A 274 -25.07 -7.26 -4.52
CA ARG A 274 -25.93 -6.74 -3.46
C ARG A 274 -26.01 -5.20 -3.49
N GLY A 275 -25.11 -4.54 -4.19
CA GLY A 275 -24.98 -3.09 -4.26
C GLY A 275 -24.73 -2.43 -2.91
N LEU A 276 -24.91 -1.10 -2.85
CA LEU A 276 -24.58 -0.27 -1.67
C LEU A 276 -25.83 0.26 -0.94
N ALA A 277 -27.01 -0.30 -1.21
CA ALA A 277 -28.26 0.20 -0.64
C ALA A 277 -28.30 0.07 0.90
N GLY A 278 -28.82 1.11 1.57
CA GLY A 278 -28.93 1.16 3.03
C GLY A 278 -27.55 1.07 3.70
N ASP A 279 -27.44 0.22 4.72
CA ASP A 279 -26.19 0.05 5.48
C ASP A 279 -25.11 -0.74 4.73
N ARG A 280 -25.39 -1.26 3.53
CA ARG A 280 -24.39 -2.02 2.75
C ARG A 280 -23.19 -1.18 2.33
N VAL A 281 -23.32 0.14 2.25
CA VAL A 281 -22.18 1.04 2.04
C VAL A 281 -21.14 0.94 3.18
N ASN A 282 -21.55 0.48 4.36
CA ASN A 282 -20.69 0.21 5.51
C ASN A 282 -20.24 -1.25 5.60
N ALA A 283 -20.73 -2.14 4.71
CA ALA A 283 -20.51 -3.57 4.86
C ALA A 283 -19.08 -3.97 4.49
N TRP A 284 -18.44 -4.67 5.41
CA TRP A 284 -17.16 -5.34 5.22
C TRP A 284 -17.13 -6.57 6.14
N ASP A 285 -16.31 -7.56 5.81
CA ASP A 285 -16.23 -8.82 6.55
C ASP A 285 -14.77 -9.12 6.89
N ARG A 286 -14.39 -8.85 8.14
CA ARG A 286 -13.03 -9.10 8.64
C ARG A 286 -12.64 -10.57 8.54
N ASP A 287 -13.57 -11.47 8.82
CA ASP A 287 -13.27 -12.90 8.87
C ASP A 287 -13.10 -13.45 7.44
N GLN A 288 -13.89 -12.96 6.49
CA GLN A 288 -13.68 -13.23 5.06
C GLN A 288 -12.34 -12.68 4.58
N ILE A 289 -12.02 -11.42 4.90
CA ILE A 289 -10.72 -10.82 4.56
C ILE A 289 -9.57 -11.65 5.14
N ASN A 290 -9.66 -12.11 6.38
CA ASN A 290 -8.62 -12.93 7.00
C ASN A 290 -8.48 -14.32 6.35
N ARG A 291 -9.58 -14.93 5.90
CA ARG A 291 -9.50 -16.17 5.09
C ARG A 291 -8.77 -15.91 3.77
N ASP A 292 -9.06 -14.79 3.12
CA ASP A 292 -8.45 -14.47 1.83
C ASP A 292 -6.99 -13.99 1.95
N LEU A 293 -6.61 -13.45 3.11
CA LEU A 293 -5.24 -13.03 3.44
C LEU A 293 -4.32 -14.18 3.88
N GLU A 294 -4.85 -15.39 4.11
CA GLU A 294 -4.03 -16.56 4.37
C GLU A 294 -3.01 -16.72 3.24
N THR A 295 -1.71 -16.76 3.57
CA THR A 295 -0.61 -16.61 2.60
C THR A 295 -0.78 -17.53 1.39
N ASP A 296 -1.04 -18.82 1.63
CA ASP A 296 -1.22 -19.80 0.56
C ASP A 296 -2.43 -19.51 -0.32
N ILE A 297 -3.53 -19.01 0.25
CA ILE A 297 -4.75 -18.66 -0.49
C ILE A 297 -4.50 -17.40 -1.34
N MET A 298 -3.95 -16.36 -0.72
CA MET A 298 -3.64 -15.09 -1.36
C MET A 298 -2.70 -15.28 -2.54
N PHE A 299 -1.56 -15.96 -2.36
CA PHE A 299 -0.59 -16.16 -3.43
C PHE A 299 -1.14 -17.05 -4.55
N LYS A 300 -1.84 -18.15 -4.24
CA LYS A 300 -2.47 -19.01 -5.26
C LYS A 300 -3.50 -18.24 -6.10
N ARG A 301 -4.28 -17.36 -5.47
CA ARG A 301 -5.24 -16.49 -6.18
C ARG A 301 -4.51 -15.61 -7.19
N PHE A 302 -3.44 -14.94 -6.78
CA PHE A 302 -2.70 -14.04 -7.68
C PHE A 302 -1.89 -14.78 -8.75
N GLU A 303 -1.33 -15.95 -8.45
CA GLU A 303 -0.73 -16.83 -9.45
C GLU A 303 -1.75 -17.24 -10.52
N ALA A 304 -2.93 -17.70 -10.12
CA ALA A 304 -4.00 -18.06 -11.04
C ALA A 304 -4.46 -16.87 -11.91
N MET A 305 -4.53 -15.66 -11.34
CA MET A 305 -4.84 -14.43 -12.07
C MET A 305 -3.73 -14.08 -13.08
N GLY A 306 -2.46 -14.21 -12.68
CA GLY A 306 -1.31 -14.02 -13.57
C GLY A 306 -1.28 -15.02 -14.73
N ASP A 307 -1.59 -16.29 -14.46
CA ASP A 307 -1.71 -17.32 -15.49
C ASP A 307 -2.87 -17.04 -16.45
N ALA A 308 -4.02 -16.62 -15.92
CA ALA A 308 -5.18 -16.24 -16.73
C ALA A 308 -4.88 -15.03 -17.63
N ALA A 309 -4.21 -14.00 -17.10
CA ALA A 309 -3.76 -12.84 -17.85
C ALA A 309 -2.77 -13.24 -18.96
N SER A 310 -1.82 -14.12 -18.65
CA SER A 310 -0.83 -14.65 -19.62
C SER A 310 -1.50 -15.49 -20.72
N ALA A 311 -2.48 -16.34 -20.35
CA ALA A 311 -3.24 -17.14 -21.31
C ALA A 311 -4.11 -16.28 -22.24
N PHE A 312 -4.73 -15.21 -21.70
CA PHE A 312 -5.45 -14.23 -22.51
C PHE A 312 -4.53 -13.51 -23.49
N GLN A 313 -3.33 -13.09 -23.05
CA GLN A 313 -2.32 -12.48 -23.92
C GLN A 313 -1.88 -13.42 -25.05
N GLY A 314 -1.69 -14.72 -24.76
CA GLY A 314 -1.36 -15.73 -25.76
C GLY A 314 -2.44 -15.84 -26.84
N ARG A 315 -3.72 -15.82 -26.45
CA ARG A 315 -4.86 -15.86 -27.37
C ARG A 315 -5.03 -14.57 -28.18
N ALA A 316 -4.87 -13.42 -27.54
CA ALA A 316 -4.98 -12.10 -28.20
C ALA A 316 -3.85 -11.90 -29.22
N SER A 317 -2.62 -12.28 -28.88
CA SER A 317 -1.46 -12.23 -29.80
C SER A 317 -1.64 -13.17 -30.99
N ALA A 318 -2.14 -14.39 -30.76
CA ALA A 318 -2.46 -15.33 -31.83
C ALA A 318 -3.57 -14.79 -32.75
N ALA A 319 -4.63 -14.20 -32.20
CA ALA A 319 -5.72 -13.61 -32.97
C ALA A 319 -5.27 -12.42 -33.84
N PHE A 320 -4.26 -11.66 -33.40
CA PHE A 320 -3.65 -10.58 -34.18
C PHE A 320 -2.74 -11.08 -35.31
N GLN A 321 -2.08 -12.23 -35.14
CA GLN A 321 -1.24 -12.84 -36.19
C GLN A 321 -2.06 -13.46 -37.34
N PHE A 322 -3.31 -13.86 -37.10
CA PHE A 322 -4.21 -14.37 -38.15
C PHE A 322 -4.94 -13.28 -38.96
N ARG A 323 -4.67 -11.99 -38.69
CA ARG A 323 -5.24 -10.85 -39.42
C ARG A 323 -4.20 -10.04 -40.23
N GLN A 324 -3.01 -10.60 -40.47
CA GLN A 324 -2.06 -10.11 -41.48
C GLN A 324 -1.90 -11.13 -42.59
#